data_AF-A0A4R4IKL6-F1
#
_entry.id   AF-A0A4R4IKL6-F1
#
_cell.length_a   1.000
_cell.length_b   1.000
_cell.length_c   1.000
_cell.angle_alpha   90.00
_cell.angle_beta   90.00
_cell.angle_gamma   90.00
#
_symmetry.space_group_name_H-M   'P 1'
#
loop_
_entity.id
_entity.type
_entity.pdbx_description
1 polymer ?
#
loop_
_entity_poly.entity_id
_entity_poly.type
_entity_poly.pdbx_seq_one_letter_code
_entity_poly.pdbx_strand_id
1 'polypeptide(L)'
;DNSKGKIIAAKQGNLELTVDDALNNQDGHLEAGQNIQLTATQLDNSRGKIAATGGSTELIIAKNIENADGRIEAKTELTTKSQSLNNHQGLLLAQQIDSQTKGHKFTNTAGQVIAREKLTLNSGELDNTDGLLQSDSDMIVNTHGQKLTNIKAPKDTKDTKDTKDTKDTKNDAKKELKQGIILSNGSLELRTGDINNTAGIISA
;
A
#
# COMPACT_ATOMS: atom_id res chain seq x y z
N ASP A 1 3.20 2.63 22.48
CA ASP A 1 2.90 1.24 22.08
C ASP A 1 1.39 1.08 22.02
N ASN A 2 0.87 0.59 20.89
CA ASN A 2 -0.52 0.20 20.68
C ASN A 2 -0.61 -1.24 20.13
N SER A 3 0.41 -2.07 20.34
CA SER A 3 0.39 -3.44 19.87
C SER A 3 -0.76 -4.23 20.51
N LYS A 4 -1.56 -4.92 19.68
CA LYS A 4 -2.82 -5.61 20.08
C LYS A 4 -3.87 -4.70 20.73
N GLY A 5 -3.61 -3.39 20.79
CA GLY A 5 -4.44 -2.38 21.41
C GLY A 5 -5.44 -1.75 20.45
N LYS A 6 -6.25 -0.83 20.97
CA LYS A 6 -7.20 -0.04 20.19
C LYS A 6 -7.15 1.41 20.63
N ILE A 7 -6.93 2.33 19.70
CA ILE A 7 -7.12 3.77 19.88
C ILE A 7 -8.18 4.20 18.87
N ILE A 8 -9.36 4.58 19.37
CA ILE A 8 -10.53 4.87 18.54
C ILE A 8 -11.07 6.25 18.91
N ALA A 9 -11.14 7.15 17.93
CA ALA A 9 -11.87 8.41 18.07
C ALA A 9 -13.36 8.21 17.76
N ALA A 10 -14.21 9.12 18.26
CA ALA A 10 -15.65 9.06 18.02
C ALA A 10 -16.00 9.14 16.52
N LYS A 11 -17.25 8.81 16.16
CA LYS A 11 -17.75 8.79 14.77
C LYS A 11 -17.59 10.11 14.01
N GLN A 12 -17.59 11.24 14.72
CA GLN A 12 -17.33 12.57 14.15
C GLN A 12 -15.99 13.16 14.66
N GLY A 13 -15.18 12.35 15.35
CA GLY A 13 -13.91 12.75 15.93
C GLY A 13 -12.75 12.56 14.96
N ASN A 14 -11.79 13.47 15.05
CA ASN A 14 -10.46 13.30 14.50
C ASN A 14 -9.58 12.56 15.51
N LEU A 15 -8.55 11.88 15.01
CA LEU A 15 -7.46 11.33 15.81
C LEU A 15 -6.17 12.04 15.41
N GLU A 16 -5.56 12.75 16.35
CA GLU A 16 -4.25 13.38 16.16
C GLU A 16 -3.26 12.73 17.13
N LEU A 17 -2.16 12.22 16.59
CA LEU A 17 -1.13 11.53 17.35
C LEU A 17 0.24 12.09 16.97
N THR A 18 0.99 12.53 17.98
CA THR A 18 2.40 12.90 17.85
C THR A 18 3.20 11.98 18.76
N VAL A 19 4.13 11.23 18.18
CA VAL A 19 4.99 10.28 18.88
C VAL A 19 6.43 10.63 18.56
N ASP A 20 7.22 11.03 19.57
CA ASP A 20 8.59 11.52 19.32
C ASP A 20 9.50 10.48 18.66
N ASP A 21 9.27 9.19 18.94
CA ASP A 21 10.05 8.08 18.40
C ASP A 21 9.19 7.13 17.54
N ALA A 22 9.09 5.85 17.92
CA ALA A 22 8.40 4.84 17.14
C ALA A 22 6.97 4.59 17.66
N LEU A 23 5.99 4.63 16.76
CA LEU A 23 4.67 4.09 17.03
C LEU A 23 4.62 2.61 16.62
N ASN A 24 4.56 1.73 17.62
CA ASN A 24 4.22 0.32 17.41
C ASN A 24 2.69 0.16 17.40
N ASN A 25 2.12 -0.20 16.26
CA ASN A 25 0.72 -0.58 16.04
C ASN A 25 0.60 -2.04 15.54
N GLN A 26 1.58 -2.89 15.81
CA GLN A 26 1.55 -4.29 15.40
C GLN A 26 0.33 -5.02 15.99
N ASP A 27 -0.44 -5.71 15.15
CA ASP A 27 -1.69 -6.38 15.55
C ASP A 27 -2.70 -5.42 16.23
N GLY A 28 -2.46 -4.10 16.16
CA GLY A 28 -3.23 -3.05 16.82
C GLY A 28 -4.22 -2.38 15.88
N HIS A 29 -5.03 -1.48 16.44
CA HIS A 29 -6.08 -0.76 15.71
C HIS A 29 -6.09 0.73 16.05
N LEU A 30 -5.90 1.58 15.03
CA LEU A 30 -6.13 3.02 15.08
C LEU A 30 -7.31 3.35 14.19
N GLU A 31 -8.33 4.00 14.73
CA GLU A 31 -9.51 4.37 13.94
C GLU A 31 -10.03 5.75 14.30
N ALA A 32 -10.45 6.50 13.29
CA ALA A 32 -11.17 7.74 13.46
C ALA A 32 -12.45 7.75 12.63
N GLY A 33 -13.47 8.40 13.16
CA GLY A 33 -14.69 8.68 12.42
C GLY A 33 -14.48 9.69 11.29
N GLN A 34 -13.55 10.64 11.48
CA GLN A 34 -13.17 11.63 10.49
C GLN A 34 -11.69 11.46 10.12
N ASN A 35 -10.83 12.42 10.43
CA ASN A 35 -9.45 12.43 9.98
C ASN A 35 -8.50 11.73 10.96
N ILE A 36 -7.44 11.12 10.44
CA ILE A 36 -6.27 10.70 11.20
C ILE A 36 -5.09 11.57 10.77
N GLN A 37 -4.40 12.16 11.74
CA GLN A 37 -3.09 12.78 11.57
C GLN A 37 -2.11 12.09 12.51
N LEU A 38 -1.06 11.50 11.96
CA LEU A 38 -0.03 10.82 12.74
C LEU A 38 1.34 11.36 12.35
N THR A 39 2.05 11.93 13.33
CA THR A 39 3.46 12.28 13.23
C THR A 39 4.28 11.35 14.10
N ALA A 40 5.30 10.70 13.54
CA ALA A 40 6.26 9.89 14.30
C ALA A 40 7.63 9.80 13.63
N THR A 41 8.64 9.29 14.34
CA THR A 41 9.92 8.95 13.73
C THR A 41 9.83 7.66 12.91
N GLN A 42 9.15 6.65 13.44
CA GLN A 42 8.89 5.36 12.76
C GLN A 42 7.46 4.91 13.02
N LEU A 43 6.90 4.15 12.07
CA LEU A 43 5.59 3.50 12.23
C LEU A 43 5.72 2.02 11.87
N ASP A 44 5.30 1.17 12.80
CA ASP A 44 5.09 -0.25 12.53
C ASP A 44 3.60 -0.59 12.64
N ASN A 45 2.97 -0.87 11.51
CA ASN A 45 1.58 -1.28 11.37
C ASN A 45 1.48 -2.75 10.93
N SER A 46 2.49 -3.58 11.20
CA SER A 46 2.49 -4.97 10.74
C SER A 46 1.31 -5.76 11.33
N ARG A 47 0.49 -6.40 10.47
CA ARG A 47 -0.80 -7.04 10.85
C ARG A 47 -1.78 -6.12 11.58
N GLY A 48 -1.49 -4.82 11.62
CA GLY A 48 -2.29 -3.80 12.27
C GLY A 48 -3.28 -3.16 11.29
N LYS A 49 -4.11 -2.27 11.84
CA LYS A 49 -5.08 -1.48 11.07
C LYS A 49 -4.99 -0.01 11.47
N ILE A 50 -4.96 0.87 10.47
CA ILE A 50 -5.15 2.32 10.59
C ILE A 50 -6.29 2.70 9.64
N ALA A 51 -7.38 3.29 10.14
CA ALA A 51 -8.55 3.58 9.33
C ALA A 51 -9.24 4.90 9.67
N ALA A 52 -9.24 5.85 8.72
CA ALA A 52 -10.15 6.99 8.72
C ALA A 52 -11.44 6.61 7.99
N THR A 53 -12.53 6.39 8.72
CA THR A 53 -13.78 5.83 8.14
C THR A 53 -14.64 6.86 7.41
N GLY A 54 -14.49 8.15 7.74
CA GLY A 54 -15.21 9.25 7.10
C GLY A 54 -14.34 10.34 6.49
N GLY A 55 -13.03 10.38 6.80
CA GLY A 55 -12.11 11.43 6.34
C GLY A 55 -10.79 10.91 5.81
N SER A 56 -9.78 11.78 5.86
CA SER A 56 -8.43 11.55 5.34
C SER A 56 -7.49 10.99 6.39
N THR A 57 -6.44 10.30 5.95
CA THR A 57 -5.31 9.89 6.82
C THR A 57 -4.04 10.55 6.31
N GLU A 58 -3.38 11.35 7.15
CA GLU A 58 -2.04 11.87 6.89
C GLU A 58 -1.02 11.22 7.84
N LEU A 59 -0.03 10.54 7.26
CA LEU A 59 1.09 9.93 7.97
C LEU A 59 2.37 10.69 7.65
N ILE A 60 2.87 11.46 8.61
CA ILE A 60 4.16 12.18 8.52
C ILE A 60 5.18 11.42 9.36
N ILE A 61 5.89 10.50 8.71
CA ILE A 61 6.82 9.59 9.38
C ILE A 61 8.25 9.94 8.97
N ALA A 62 9.14 10.21 9.91
CA ALA A 62 10.48 10.71 9.56
C ALA A 62 11.31 9.67 8.78
N LYS A 63 11.23 8.40 9.18
CA LYS A 63 11.98 7.27 8.62
C LYS A 63 11.03 6.32 7.88
N ASN A 64 10.75 5.14 8.44
CA ASN A 64 10.04 4.07 7.77
C ASN A 64 8.59 3.93 8.22
N ILE A 65 7.72 3.63 7.24
CA ILE A 65 6.41 3.03 7.45
C ILE A 65 6.55 1.55 7.12
N GLU A 66 6.33 0.69 8.11
CA GLU A 66 6.19 -0.75 7.93
C GLU A 66 4.70 -1.12 7.98
N ASN A 67 4.18 -1.70 6.90
CA ASN A 67 2.79 -2.10 6.74
C ASN A 67 2.68 -3.57 6.28
N ALA A 68 3.64 -4.42 6.69
CA ALA A 68 3.65 -5.83 6.36
C ALA A 68 2.40 -6.56 6.87
N ASP A 69 1.65 -7.22 5.98
CA ASP A 69 0.34 -7.84 6.28
C ASP A 69 -0.67 -6.89 6.97
N GLY A 70 -0.40 -5.58 6.93
CA GLY A 70 -1.17 -4.53 7.59
C GLY A 70 -2.14 -3.82 6.64
N ARG A 71 -2.95 -2.92 7.20
CA ARG A 71 -3.93 -2.13 6.45
C ARG A 71 -3.87 -0.67 6.85
N ILE A 72 -3.77 0.22 5.87
CA ILE A 72 -3.90 1.67 6.03
C ILE A 72 -4.98 2.13 5.06
N GLU A 73 -6.08 2.63 5.60
CA GLU A 73 -7.29 2.95 4.85
C GLU A 73 -7.77 4.38 5.18
N ALA A 74 -8.17 5.13 4.16
CA ALA A 74 -8.84 6.40 4.32
C ALA A 74 -10.10 6.45 3.46
N LYS A 75 -11.13 7.15 3.91
CA LYS A 75 -12.34 7.31 3.10
C LYS A 75 -12.10 8.23 1.93
N THR A 76 -11.37 9.32 2.14
CA THR A 76 -11.13 10.36 1.14
C THR A 76 -9.70 10.27 0.61
N GLU A 77 -8.72 10.74 1.38
CA GLU A 77 -7.33 10.84 0.94
C GLU A 77 -6.41 10.12 1.91
N LEU A 78 -5.45 9.37 1.37
CA LEU A 78 -4.31 8.85 2.12
C LEU A 78 -3.04 9.55 1.66
N THR A 79 -2.45 10.31 2.57
CA THR A 79 -1.18 10.99 2.36
C THR A 79 -0.12 10.34 3.22
N THR A 80 1.00 9.91 2.61
CA THR A 80 2.14 9.35 3.33
C THR A 80 3.42 10.08 2.96
N LYS A 81 4.15 10.55 3.97
CA LYS A 81 5.47 11.19 3.81
C LYS A 81 6.45 10.42 4.67
N SER A 82 7.44 9.77 4.05
CA SER A 82 8.43 8.93 4.72
C SER A 82 9.78 8.90 3.98
N GLN A 83 10.80 8.29 4.59
CA GLN A 83 12.01 7.85 3.88
C GLN A 83 11.89 6.43 3.36
N SER A 84 10.90 5.63 3.76
CA SER A 84 10.65 4.36 3.11
C SER A 84 9.27 3.86 3.47
N LEU A 85 8.65 3.14 2.55
CA LEU A 85 7.38 2.49 2.79
C LEU A 85 7.49 1.03 2.38
N ASN A 86 7.26 0.13 3.33
CA ASN A 86 7.13 -1.29 3.08
C ASN A 86 5.65 -1.70 3.21
N ASN A 87 5.06 -2.08 2.08
CA ASN A 87 3.68 -2.57 1.97
C ASN A 87 3.67 -4.07 1.60
N HIS A 88 4.64 -4.85 2.07
CA HIS A 88 4.72 -6.27 1.78
C HIS A 88 3.46 -7.02 2.24
N GLN A 89 2.70 -7.63 1.32
CA GLN A 89 1.40 -8.24 1.64
C GLN A 89 0.39 -7.30 2.34
N GLY A 90 0.67 -6.00 2.37
CA GLY A 90 -0.15 -4.98 2.99
C GLY A 90 -1.18 -4.39 2.03
N LEU A 91 -2.03 -3.53 2.58
CA LEU A 91 -3.00 -2.74 1.81
C LEU A 91 -2.87 -1.26 2.15
N LEU A 92 -2.77 -0.43 1.11
CA LEU A 92 -3.07 0.99 1.12
C LEU A 92 -4.33 1.24 0.29
N LEU A 93 -5.36 1.87 0.86
CA LEU A 93 -6.65 2.08 0.18
C LEU A 93 -7.25 3.45 0.50
N ALA A 94 -7.58 4.23 -0.53
CA ALA A 94 -8.33 5.48 -0.40
C ALA A 94 -9.09 5.84 -1.69
N GLN A 95 -9.83 6.95 -1.72
CA GLN A 95 -10.23 7.52 -3.01
C GLN A 95 -8.99 8.08 -3.71
N GLN A 96 -8.26 8.96 -3.03
CA GLN A 96 -7.01 9.53 -3.54
C GLN A 96 -5.83 9.08 -2.68
N ILE A 97 -4.70 8.77 -3.32
CA ILE A 97 -3.46 8.44 -2.62
C ILE A 97 -2.34 9.33 -3.12
N ASP A 98 -1.65 10.01 -2.19
CA ASP A 98 -0.36 10.68 -2.41
C ASP A 98 0.68 10.04 -1.48
N SER A 99 1.68 9.38 -2.07
CA SER A 99 2.78 8.80 -1.30
C SER A 99 4.13 9.35 -1.73
N GLN A 100 4.91 9.78 -0.74
CA GLN A 100 6.22 10.39 -0.91
C GLN A 100 7.24 9.68 -0.04
N THR A 101 8.22 9.03 -0.65
CA THR A 101 9.34 8.36 0.05
C THR A 101 10.65 9.15 -0.04
N LYS A 102 10.60 10.45 -0.41
CA LYS A 102 11.76 11.36 -0.47
C LYS A 102 12.95 10.80 -1.26
N GLY A 103 12.69 10.09 -2.36
CA GLY A 103 13.72 9.50 -3.23
C GLY A 103 14.28 8.15 -2.75
N HIS A 104 13.70 7.55 -1.72
CA HIS A 104 14.06 6.23 -1.20
C HIS A 104 13.04 5.14 -1.59
N LYS A 105 13.26 3.90 -1.15
CA LYS A 105 12.52 2.73 -1.64
C LYS A 105 11.04 2.72 -1.20
N PHE A 106 10.16 2.43 -2.16
CA PHE A 106 8.79 2.00 -1.94
C PHE A 106 8.67 0.51 -2.32
N THR A 107 8.28 -0.33 -1.37
CA THR A 107 8.10 -1.77 -1.58
C THR A 107 6.62 -2.12 -1.51
N ASN A 108 6.08 -2.71 -2.57
CA ASN A 108 4.70 -3.19 -2.68
C ASN A 108 4.65 -4.70 -3.00
N THR A 109 5.59 -5.48 -2.47
CA THR A 109 5.73 -6.87 -2.88
C THR A 109 4.59 -7.74 -2.34
N ALA A 110 3.89 -8.45 -3.23
CA ALA A 110 2.64 -9.15 -2.91
C ALA A 110 1.57 -8.27 -2.22
N GLY A 111 1.74 -6.94 -2.24
CA GLY A 111 0.90 -5.94 -1.59
C GLY A 111 -0.04 -5.24 -2.58
N GLN A 112 -0.88 -4.37 -2.05
CA GLN A 112 -1.88 -3.63 -2.82
C GLN A 112 -1.87 -2.15 -2.47
N VAL A 113 -1.83 -1.30 -3.50
CA VAL A 113 -2.08 0.14 -3.42
C VAL A 113 -3.23 0.44 -4.37
N ILE A 114 -4.37 0.84 -3.80
CA ILE A 114 -5.61 1.02 -4.56
C ILE A 114 -6.16 2.42 -4.30
N ALA A 115 -6.11 3.28 -5.33
CA ALA A 115 -6.81 4.55 -5.36
C ALA A 115 -8.07 4.41 -6.21
N ARG A 116 -9.24 4.76 -5.66
CA ARG A 116 -10.52 4.80 -6.41
C ARG A 116 -10.71 6.06 -7.27
N GLU A 117 -9.74 6.96 -7.21
CA GLU A 117 -9.59 8.13 -8.04
C GLU A 117 -8.11 8.20 -8.43
N LYS A 118 -7.41 9.29 -8.11
CA LYS A 118 -6.01 9.52 -8.51
C LYS A 118 -5.02 8.80 -7.60
N LEU A 119 -4.03 8.14 -8.20
CA LEU A 119 -2.84 7.63 -7.52
C LEU A 119 -1.61 8.49 -7.89
N THR A 120 -0.94 9.06 -6.90
CA THR A 120 0.37 9.72 -7.06
C THR A 120 1.41 9.03 -6.19
N LEU A 121 2.45 8.48 -6.81
CA LEU A 121 3.59 7.87 -6.14
C LEU A 121 4.87 8.63 -6.51
N ASN A 122 5.49 9.24 -5.51
CA ASN A 122 6.77 9.94 -5.62
C ASN A 122 7.80 9.19 -4.76
N SER A 123 8.66 8.42 -5.41
CA SER A 123 9.58 7.48 -4.74
C SER A 123 11.00 7.49 -5.30
N GLY A 124 11.89 6.73 -4.69
CA GLY A 124 13.12 6.25 -5.30
C GLY A 124 12.86 4.96 -6.06
N GLU A 125 13.60 3.90 -5.74
CA GLU A 125 13.31 2.57 -6.28
C GLU A 125 11.89 2.13 -5.90
N LEU A 126 11.13 1.65 -6.89
CA LEU A 126 9.79 1.11 -6.70
C LEU A 126 9.79 -0.37 -7.02
N ASP A 127 9.42 -1.20 -6.06
CA ASP A 127 9.33 -2.65 -6.19
C ASP A 127 7.89 -3.12 -6.05
N ASN A 128 7.26 -3.45 -7.17
CA ASN A 128 5.90 -3.98 -7.30
C ASN A 128 5.90 -5.47 -7.67
N THR A 129 6.86 -6.26 -7.17
CA THR A 129 6.91 -7.70 -7.44
C THR A 129 5.72 -8.43 -6.81
N ASP A 130 4.91 -9.10 -7.63
CA ASP A 130 3.61 -9.68 -7.26
C ASP A 130 2.61 -8.69 -6.66
N GLY A 131 2.88 -7.39 -6.78
CA GLY A 131 2.07 -6.33 -6.21
C GLY A 131 1.07 -5.76 -7.20
N LEU A 132 0.05 -5.08 -6.66
CA LEU A 132 -0.92 -4.30 -7.43
C LEU A 132 -0.77 -2.82 -7.11
N LEU A 133 -0.57 -2.01 -8.14
CA LEU A 133 -0.83 -0.57 -8.13
C LEU A 133 -2.05 -0.31 -9.01
N GLN A 134 -3.13 0.20 -8.43
CA GLN A 134 -4.37 0.50 -9.15
C GLN A 134 -4.81 1.94 -8.92
N SER A 135 -5.26 2.56 -10.00
CA SER A 135 -5.93 3.85 -10.04
C SER A 135 -7.19 3.74 -10.90
N ASP A 136 -8.35 4.10 -10.35
CA ASP A 136 -9.59 4.19 -11.15
C ASP A 136 -9.69 5.52 -11.95
N SER A 137 -8.70 6.40 -11.81
CA SER A 137 -8.50 7.61 -12.62
C SER A 137 -7.01 7.72 -13.03
N ASP A 138 -6.45 8.93 -13.11
CA ASP A 138 -5.06 9.15 -13.48
C ASP A 138 -4.07 8.56 -12.47
N MET A 139 -3.00 7.95 -12.98
CA MET A 139 -1.86 7.46 -12.20
C MET A 139 -0.59 8.19 -12.57
N ILE A 140 0.10 8.75 -11.58
CA ILE A 140 1.44 9.34 -11.72
C ILE A 140 2.42 8.55 -10.86
N VAL A 141 3.46 8.00 -11.47
CA VAL A 141 4.57 7.35 -10.76
C VAL A 141 5.88 8.01 -11.16
N ASN A 142 6.56 8.61 -10.19
CA ASN A 142 7.86 9.21 -10.37
C ASN A 142 8.87 8.58 -9.41
N THR A 143 9.87 7.92 -9.97
CA THR A 143 10.99 7.27 -9.23
C THR A 143 12.28 8.10 -9.28
N HIS A 144 12.22 9.33 -9.83
CA HIS A 144 13.36 10.25 -10.01
C HIS A 144 14.54 9.63 -10.77
N GLY A 145 14.25 8.78 -11.77
CA GLY A 145 15.28 8.09 -12.55
C GLY A 145 15.80 6.81 -11.91
N GLN A 146 15.26 6.40 -10.76
CA GLN A 146 15.56 5.10 -10.15
C GLN A 146 14.76 3.98 -10.82
N LYS A 147 15.10 2.74 -10.48
CA LYS A 147 14.52 1.53 -11.07
C LYS A 147 13.06 1.33 -10.65
N LEU A 148 12.23 0.93 -11.63
CA LEU A 148 10.90 0.36 -11.42
C LEU A 148 10.94 -1.15 -11.67
N THR A 149 10.57 -1.94 -10.67
CA THR A 149 10.40 -3.38 -10.79
C THR A 149 8.91 -3.70 -10.74
N ASN A 150 8.36 -4.28 -11.82
CA ASN A 150 6.98 -4.73 -11.92
C ASN A 150 6.95 -6.17 -12.44
N ILE A 151 7.07 -7.14 -11.55
CA ILE A 151 7.30 -8.53 -11.91
C ILE A 151 6.18 -9.39 -11.37
N LYS A 152 5.68 -10.34 -12.16
CA LYS A 152 5.00 -11.51 -11.62
C LYS A 152 6.06 -12.56 -11.30
N ALA A 153 6.33 -12.82 -10.03
CA ALA A 153 7.33 -13.81 -9.66
C ALA A 153 6.86 -15.19 -10.12
N PRO A 154 7.78 -16.06 -10.58
CA PRO A 154 7.44 -17.45 -10.88
C PRO A 154 6.83 -18.09 -9.64
N LYS A 155 5.61 -18.64 -9.75
CA LYS A 155 5.08 -19.48 -8.68
C LYS A 155 5.98 -20.71 -8.57
N ASP A 156 6.50 -20.99 -7.37
CA ASP A 156 7.27 -22.20 -7.13
C ASP A 156 6.34 -23.40 -7.41
N THR A 157 6.60 -24.13 -8.50
CA THR A 157 5.70 -25.16 -9.05
C THR A 157 5.72 -26.46 -8.23
N LYS A 158 6.26 -26.45 -7.01
CA LYS A 158 6.29 -27.62 -6.13
C LYS A 158 4.94 -27.95 -5.50
N ASP A 159 3.96 -27.06 -5.57
CA ASP A 159 2.63 -27.25 -4.96
C ASP A 159 1.56 -27.76 -5.96
N THR A 160 1.93 -28.04 -7.22
CA THR A 160 0.97 -28.49 -8.26
C THR A 160 0.92 -30.01 -8.43
N LYS A 161 1.50 -30.80 -7.52
CA LYS A 161 1.48 -32.27 -7.62
C LYS A 161 0.25 -32.95 -7.03
N ASP A 162 -0.71 -32.22 -6.46
CA ASP A 162 -1.84 -32.83 -5.73
C ASP A 162 -3.24 -32.30 -6.08
N THR A 163 -3.49 -31.90 -7.33
CA THR A 163 -4.85 -31.57 -7.80
C THR A 163 -5.27 -32.48 -8.94
N LYS A 164 -5.33 -33.78 -8.63
CA LYS A 164 -6.10 -34.74 -9.43
C LYS A 164 -7.42 -35.09 -8.77
N ASP A 165 -8.09 -34.15 -8.11
CA ASP A 165 -9.53 -34.24 -7.87
C ASP A 165 -10.08 -32.89 -7.41
N THR A 166 -11.06 -32.37 -8.15
CA THR A 166 -12.20 -31.51 -7.73
C THR A 166 -12.62 -30.60 -8.88
N LYS A 167 -13.61 -31.10 -9.64
CA LYS A 167 -14.57 -30.26 -10.37
C LYS A 167 -15.31 -29.39 -9.34
N ASP A 168 -14.91 -28.14 -9.14
CA ASP A 168 -15.77 -27.12 -8.52
C ASP A 168 -15.39 -25.71 -9.03
N THR A 169 -15.81 -25.43 -10.25
CA THR A 169 -15.50 -24.20 -11.02
C THR A 169 -16.37 -22.99 -10.65
N LYS A 170 -16.62 -22.67 -9.36
CA LYS A 170 -17.50 -21.54 -9.01
C LYS A 170 -17.13 -20.68 -7.80
N ASN A 171 -15.87 -20.67 -7.32
CA ASN A 171 -15.49 -19.68 -6.28
C ASN A 171 -14.05 -19.18 -6.29
N ASP A 172 -13.31 -19.33 -7.39
CA ASP A 172 -11.88 -18.96 -7.47
C ASP A 172 -11.61 -17.45 -7.67
N ALA A 173 -12.62 -16.58 -7.67
CA ALA A 173 -12.45 -15.14 -7.90
C ALA A 173 -11.69 -14.38 -6.78
N LYS A 174 -11.23 -15.06 -5.73
CA LYS A 174 -10.41 -14.46 -4.64
C LYS A 174 -8.93 -14.86 -4.64
N LYS A 175 -8.47 -15.65 -5.61
CA LYS A 175 -7.04 -15.99 -5.78
C LYS A 175 -6.66 -15.50 -7.16
N GLU A 176 -5.68 -14.57 -7.26
CA GLU A 176 -4.88 -14.19 -8.46
C GLU A 176 -4.59 -12.67 -8.58
N LEU A 177 -4.88 -11.82 -7.60
CA LEU A 177 -4.44 -10.40 -7.66
C LEU A 177 -2.94 -10.18 -7.33
N LYS A 178 -2.19 -11.25 -7.00
CA LYS A 178 -0.74 -11.23 -6.78
C LYS A 178 0.01 -11.43 -8.10
N GLN A 179 -0.06 -10.44 -8.96
CA GLN A 179 0.62 -10.41 -10.25
C GLN A 179 1.20 -9.00 -10.31
N GLY A 180 2.49 -8.81 -10.64
CA GLY A 180 3.05 -7.47 -10.78
C GLY A 180 2.24 -6.65 -11.79
N ILE A 181 1.27 -5.89 -11.31
CA ILE A 181 0.27 -5.15 -12.09
C ILE A 181 0.36 -3.69 -11.70
N ILE A 182 0.43 -2.85 -12.72
CA ILE A 182 0.22 -1.41 -12.65
C ILE A 182 -0.94 -1.10 -13.59
N LEU A 183 -2.08 -0.70 -13.04
CA LEU A 183 -3.32 -0.46 -13.77
C LEU A 183 -3.86 0.94 -13.50
N SER A 184 -3.85 1.78 -14.52
CA SER A 184 -4.59 3.04 -14.56
C SER A 184 -5.87 2.85 -15.37
N ASN A 185 -7.01 3.38 -14.92
CA ASN A 185 -8.22 3.52 -15.74
C ASN A 185 -8.36 4.94 -16.33
N GLY A 186 -7.37 5.80 -16.09
CA GLY A 186 -7.18 7.10 -16.75
C GLY A 186 -5.77 7.22 -17.35
N SER A 187 -5.21 8.43 -17.36
CA SER A 187 -3.86 8.64 -17.90
C SER A 187 -2.79 8.01 -17.00
N LEU A 188 -1.78 7.38 -17.59
CA LEU A 188 -0.61 6.87 -16.88
C LEU A 188 0.64 7.67 -17.23
N GLU A 189 1.19 8.38 -16.24
CA GLU A 189 2.49 9.06 -16.34
C GLU A 189 3.55 8.26 -15.55
N LEU A 190 4.50 7.64 -16.26
CA LEU A 190 5.64 6.96 -15.66
C LEU A 190 6.93 7.75 -15.90
N ARG A 191 7.55 8.22 -14.82
CA ARG A 191 8.85 8.91 -14.81
C ARG A 191 9.85 8.07 -14.03
N THR A 192 10.61 7.24 -14.74
CA THR A 192 11.52 6.26 -14.13
C THR A 192 12.78 6.05 -14.94
N GLY A 193 13.80 5.45 -14.33
CA GLY A 193 14.98 4.97 -15.03
C GLY A 193 14.71 3.61 -15.65
N ASP A 194 15.50 2.60 -15.27
CA ASP A 194 15.32 1.24 -15.78
C ASP A 194 13.98 0.64 -15.33
N ILE A 195 13.27 0.04 -16.28
CA ILE A 195 12.03 -0.71 -16.02
C ILE A 195 12.30 -2.20 -16.18
N ASN A 196 12.03 -2.97 -15.13
CA ASN A 196 11.95 -4.43 -15.20
C ASN A 196 10.47 -4.87 -15.11
N ASN A 197 9.85 -5.10 -16.26
CA ASN A 197 8.46 -5.58 -16.37
C ASN A 197 8.37 -7.09 -16.70
N THR A 198 9.20 -7.93 -16.08
CA THR A 198 9.24 -9.37 -16.41
C THR A 198 7.95 -10.07 -15.99
N ALA A 199 7.18 -10.57 -16.97
CA ALA A 199 5.87 -11.21 -16.76
C ALA A 199 4.83 -10.34 -16.00
N GLY A 200 5.11 -9.06 -15.82
CA GLY A 200 4.20 -8.08 -15.23
C GLY A 200 3.32 -7.41 -16.28
N ILE A 201 2.28 -6.72 -15.81
CA ILE A 201 1.33 -5.98 -16.63
C ILE A 201 1.42 -4.50 -16.25
N ILE A 202 1.54 -3.63 -17.25
CA ILE A 202 1.42 -2.18 -17.10
C ILE A 202 0.37 -1.75 -18.12
N SER A 203 -0.74 -1.17 -17.66
CA SER A 203 -1.90 -0.80 -18.49
C SER A 203 -2.46 0.57 -18.09
N ALA A 204 -3.00 1.27 -19.08
CA ALA A 204 -3.75 2.51 -18.97
C ALA A 204 -5.02 2.42 -19.83
#